data_AF-A0AAV8QP63-F1
#
_entry.id   AF-A0AAV8QP63-F1
#
_cell.length_a   1.000
_cell.length_b   1.000
_cell.length_c   1.000
_cell.angle_alpha   90.00
_cell.angle_beta   90.00
_cell.angle_gamma   90.00
#
_symmetry.space_group_name_H-M   'P 1'
#
loop_
_entity.id
_entity.type
_entity.pdbx_description
1 polymer ?
#
loop_
_entity_poly.entity_id
_entity_poly.type
_entity_poly.pdbx_seq_one_letter_code
_entity_poly.pdbx_strand_id
1 'polypeptide(L)'
;MAVLQFFAPSSPVVSARLHPVVLFSICDCYVRRPDQADRVIGTLLGTVSGGVVEIKNSYAVPHNESADQVALDVEYHRNMYMSHLKVKPKEVLVGWYSTGFGVSGGSALIHDFYVKELKDSTKDIREAQNSVPPVHLTVDTGFSIGEASIKAYMSVNLSLGDRSLAAQFQQIPLDLRMIEAERVGFDILKKTAVDKLPNDLEGMEASMERLYALIDDVYKYVDDVVEGRVNPDNDIGRFLSDTLSSVPKISPVAFDKVFNDRVQDNLALVYLSSLIRAQLGIAEKLNTTAQVL
;
A
#
# COMPACT_ATOMS: atom_id res chain seq x y z
N MET A 1 -38.53 -22.97 -21.37
CA MET A 1 -37.42 -22.60 -20.47
C MET A 1 -36.62 -21.52 -21.17
N ALA A 2 -36.98 -20.24 -20.98
CA ALA A 2 -36.26 -19.13 -21.59
C ALA A 2 -35.01 -18.83 -20.76
N VAL A 3 -33.83 -18.93 -21.39
CA VAL A 3 -32.56 -18.56 -20.76
C VAL A 3 -32.53 -17.03 -20.65
N LEU A 4 -32.64 -16.52 -19.42
CA LEU A 4 -32.45 -15.10 -19.13
C LEU A 4 -30.96 -14.77 -19.35
N GLN A 5 -30.61 -14.30 -20.55
CA GLN A 5 -29.30 -13.71 -20.82
C GLN A 5 -29.29 -12.29 -20.24
N PHE A 6 -28.66 -12.12 -19.09
CA PHE A 6 -28.32 -10.81 -18.56
C PHE A 6 -27.20 -10.22 -19.43
N PHE A 7 -27.51 -9.18 -20.19
CA PHE A 7 -26.49 -8.38 -20.87
C PHE A 7 -25.81 -7.50 -19.81
N ALA A 8 -24.61 -7.90 -19.36
CA ALA A 8 -23.76 -6.98 -18.60
C ALA A 8 -23.30 -5.88 -19.57
N PRO A 9 -23.58 -4.59 -19.31
CA PRO A 9 -22.95 -3.52 -20.08
C PRO A 9 -21.44 -3.66 -19.92
N SER A 10 -20.70 -3.49 -21.01
CA SER A 10 -19.23 -3.51 -21.00
C SER A 10 -18.72 -2.30 -20.21
N SER A 11 -18.70 -2.40 -18.88
CA SER A 11 -17.99 -1.45 -18.06
C SER A 11 -16.51 -1.48 -18.45
N PRO A 12 -15.81 -0.32 -18.49
CA PRO A 12 -14.37 -0.34 -18.64
C PRO A 12 -13.79 -1.29 -17.58
N VAL A 13 -12.83 -2.13 -17.95
CA VAL A 13 -12.21 -3.05 -17.00
C VAL A 13 -11.50 -2.21 -15.95
N VAL A 14 -12.14 -2.05 -14.80
CA VAL A 14 -11.60 -1.30 -13.66
C VAL A 14 -10.82 -2.26 -12.78
N SER A 15 -9.53 -2.01 -12.62
CA SER A 15 -8.70 -2.72 -11.63
C SER A 15 -8.45 -1.82 -10.43
N ALA A 16 -8.45 -2.39 -9.22
CA ALA A 16 -8.09 -1.68 -8.01
C ALA A 16 -6.65 -1.98 -7.60
N ARG A 17 -5.91 -0.94 -7.21
CA ARG A 17 -4.60 -1.04 -6.56
C ARG A 17 -4.72 -0.55 -5.14
N LEU A 18 -4.27 -1.35 -4.18
CA LEU A 18 -4.41 -1.05 -2.76
C LEU A 18 -3.03 -0.92 -2.11
N HIS A 19 -2.85 0.20 -1.40
CA HIS A 19 -1.67 0.42 -0.57
C HIS A 19 -1.82 -0.30 0.78
N PRO A 20 -0.75 -0.93 1.32
CA PRO A 20 -0.82 -1.64 2.60
C PRO A 20 -1.22 -0.75 3.78
N VAL A 21 -0.89 0.54 3.74
CA VAL A 21 -1.24 1.51 4.79
C VAL A 21 -2.76 1.53 5.04
N VAL A 22 -3.55 1.39 3.98
CA VAL A 22 -5.02 1.33 4.05
C VAL A 22 -5.47 0.08 4.79
N LEU A 23 -4.86 -1.08 4.53
CA LEU A 23 -5.18 -2.32 5.25
C LEU A 23 -4.86 -2.19 6.73
N PHE A 24 -3.69 -1.67 7.08
CA PHE A 24 -3.31 -1.44 8.48
C PHE A 24 -4.27 -0.46 9.17
N SER A 25 -4.68 0.60 8.48
CA SER A 25 -5.68 1.55 8.98
C SER A 25 -7.03 0.88 9.22
N ILE A 26 -7.50 0.03 8.31
CA ILE A 26 -8.77 -0.70 8.46
C ILE A 26 -8.69 -1.67 9.65
N CYS A 27 -7.60 -2.43 9.77
CA CYS A 27 -7.38 -3.35 10.89
C CYS A 27 -7.31 -2.61 12.24
N ASP A 28 -6.61 -1.48 12.28
CA ASP A 28 -6.52 -0.64 13.47
C ASP A 28 -7.90 -0.04 13.86
N CYS A 29 -8.68 0.42 12.87
CA CYS A 29 -10.07 0.84 13.10
C CYS A 29 -10.96 -0.32 13.60
N TYR A 30 -10.74 -1.54 13.10
CA TYR A 30 -11.45 -2.74 13.56
C TYR A 30 -11.13 -3.07 15.02
N VAL A 31 -9.88 -2.94 15.45
CA VAL A 31 -9.47 -3.18 16.86
C VAL A 31 -10.02 -2.11 17.79
N ARG A 32 -10.11 -0.85 17.34
CA ARG A 32 -10.61 0.28 18.14
C ARG A 32 -12.14 0.41 18.18
N ARG A 33 -12.88 -0.50 17.55
CA ARG A 33 -14.34 -0.44 17.48
C ARG A 33 -14.98 -0.68 18.85
N PRO A 34 -16.17 -0.11 19.12
CA PRO A 34 -16.92 -0.46 20.33
C PRO A 34 -17.38 -1.92 20.28
N ASP A 35 -17.44 -2.59 21.43
CA ASP A 35 -17.78 -4.03 21.52
C ASP A 35 -19.15 -4.40 20.93
N GLN A 36 -20.05 -3.42 20.76
CA GLN A 36 -21.38 -3.58 20.19
C GLN A 36 -21.39 -3.57 18.65
N ALA A 37 -20.28 -3.19 18.01
CA ALA A 37 -20.18 -3.11 16.56
C ALA A 37 -19.48 -4.36 16.00
N ASP A 38 -20.23 -5.19 15.28
CA ASP A 38 -19.68 -6.37 14.61
C ASP A 38 -18.85 -6.01 13.35
N ARG A 39 -19.12 -4.84 12.76
CA ARG A 39 -18.43 -4.34 11.57
C ARG A 39 -18.01 -2.89 11.69
N VAL A 40 -17.04 -2.51 10.87
CA VAL A 40 -16.56 -1.14 10.68
C VAL A 40 -16.80 -0.76 9.23
N ILE A 41 -17.41 0.39 9.02
CA ILE A 41 -17.59 1.02 7.72
C ILE A 41 -16.69 2.25 7.65
N GLY A 42 -16.07 2.48 6.51
CA GLY A 42 -15.35 3.71 6.28
C GLY A 42 -15.22 4.07 4.82
N THR A 43 -14.63 5.23 4.59
CA THR A 43 -14.46 5.83 3.28
C THR A 43 -13.07 5.53 2.74
N LEU A 44 -12.97 5.31 1.44
CA LEU A 44 -11.72 5.14 0.71
C LEU A 44 -11.39 6.39 -0.10
N LEU A 45 -10.14 6.82 0.01
CA LEU A 45 -9.59 7.97 -0.69
C LEU A 45 -8.43 7.52 -1.59
N GLY A 46 -8.32 8.15 -2.75
CA GLY A 46 -7.36 7.72 -3.74
C GLY A 46 -7.33 8.56 -5.01
N THR A 47 -6.71 8.01 -6.04
CA THR A 47 -6.60 8.61 -7.36
C THR A 47 -7.12 7.64 -8.41
N VAL A 48 -7.85 8.16 -9.40
CA VAL A 48 -8.33 7.38 -10.54
C VAL A 48 -7.50 7.75 -11.75
N SER A 49 -6.88 6.77 -12.40
CA SER A 49 -6.01 6.99 -13.57
C SER A 49 -6.22 5.89 -14.60
N GLY A 50 -6.77 6.24 -15.77
CA GLY A 50 -6.89 5.33 -16.92
C GLY A 50 -7.67 4.04 -16.64
N GLY A 51 -8.75 4.12 -15.84
CA GLY A 51 -9.53 2.95 -15.44
C GLY A 51 -8.93 2.14 -14.28
N VAL A 52 -7.80 2.57 -13.72
CA VAL A 52 -7.23 1.98 -12.49
C VAL A 52 -7.57 2.87 -11.30
N VAL A 53 -8.17 2.30 -10.26
CA VAL A 53 -8.44 2.99 -8.99
C VAL A 53 -7.30 2.69 -8.03
N GLU A 54 -6.53 3.70 -7.65
CA GLU A 54 -5.44 3.58 -6.70
C GLU A 54 -5.87 4.09 -5.33
N ILE A 55 -6.05 3.16 -4.39
CA ILE A 55 -6.56 3.40 -3.03
C ILE A 55 -5.37 3.64 -2.11
N LYS A 56 -5.19 4.89 -1.68
CA LYS A 56 -4.01 5.34 -0.91
C LYS A 56 -4.29 5.59 0.56
N ASN A 57 -5.54 5.93 0.88
CA ASN A 57 -5.89 6.36 2.23
C ASN A 57 -7.32 5.95 2.58
N SER A 58 -7.64 5.90 3.87
CA SER A 58 -8.95 5.51 4.38
C SER A 58 -9.21 6.12 5.74
N TYR A 59 -10.48 6.32 6.07
CA TYR A 59 -10.90 6.68 7.43
C TYR A 59 -12.22 6.01 7.77
N ALA A 60 -12.41 5.64 9.03
CA ALA A 60 -13.67 5.07 9.52
C ALA A 60 -14.74 6.15 9.66
N VAL A 61 -15.98 5.79 9.33
CA VAL A 61 -17.16 6.65 9.51
C VAL A 61 -18.03 6.04 10.60
N PRO A 62 -18.38 6.80 11.66
CA PRO A 62 -19.35 6.35 12.66
C PRO A 62 -20.65 5.95 11.97
N HIS A 63 -21.12 4.75 12.30
CA HIS A 63 -22.34 4.21 11.73
C HIS A 63 -23.14 3.50 12.83
N ASN A 64 -24.45 3.48 12.64
CA ASN A 64 -25.35 2.72 13.47
C ASN A 64 -26.09 1.71 12.58
N GLU A 65 -25.96 0.43 12.91
CA GLU A 65 -26.63 -0.66 12.21
C GLU A 65 -27.72 -1.23 13.11
N SER A 66 -28.96 -1.14 12.65
CA SER A 66 -30.11 -1.89 13.16
C SER A 66 -30.55 -2.90 12.10
N ALA A 67 -31.34 -3.91 12.48
CA ALA A 67 -31.65 -5.10 11.65
C ALA A 67 -32.01 -4.81 10.18
N ASP A 68 -32.68 -3.68 9.88
CA ASP A 68 -33.07 -3.26 8.52
C ASP A 68 -32.59 -1.86 8.13
N GLN A 69 -31.81 -1.17 8.98
CA GLN A 69 -31.41 0.22 8.75
C GLN A 69 -29.93 0.44 9.06
N VAL A 70 -29.24 1.09 8.12
CA VAL A 70 -27.87 1.56 8.32
C VAL A 70 -27.87 3.07 8.22
N ALA A 71 -27.49 3.74 9.29
CA ALA A 71 -27.32 5.19 9.33
C ALA A 71 -25.84 5.54 9.41
N LEU A 72 -25.37 6.38 8.49
CA LEU A 72 -24.01 6.94 8.48
C LEU A 72 -24.05 8.38 8.97
N ASP A 73 -23.04 8.78 9.75
CA ASP A 73 -22.85 10.18 10.12
C ASP A 73 -22.29 10.98 8.93
N VAL A 74 -23.21 11.62 8.20
CA VAL A 74 -22.90 12.43 7.00
C VAL A 74 -22.12 13.69 7.35
N GLU A 75 -22.36 14.29 8.51
CA GLU A 75 -21.68 15.51 8.93
C GLU A 75 -20.21 15.22 9.27
N TYR A 76 -19.97 14.13 10.01
CA TYR A 76 -18.62 13.65 10.26
C TYR A 76 -17.89 13.31 8.94
N HIS A 77 -18.55 12.60 8.02
CA HIS A 77 -17.98 12.28 6.72
C HIS A 77 -17.53 13.52 5.95
N ARG A 78 -18.39 14.55 5.86
CA ARG A 78 -18.08 15.79 5.13
C ARG A 78 -16.93 16.57 5.78
N ASN A 79 -16.95 16.69 7.10
CA ASN A 79 -15.88 17.38 7.84
C ASN A 79 -14.52 16.68 7.67
N MET A 80 -14.50 15.35 7.77
CA MET A 80 -13.28 14.57 7.55
C MET A 80 -12.82 14.63 6.09
N TYR A 81 -13.71 14.51 5.13
CA TYR A 81 -13.38 14.63 3.71
C TYR A 81 -12.76 15.99 3.38
N MET A 82 -13.37 17.09 3.85
CA MET A 82 -12.81 18.43 3.66
C MET A 82 -11.42 18.59 4.30
N SER A 83 -11.20 17.96 5.46
CA SER A 83 -9.91 18.01 6.15
C SER A 83 -8.84 17.25 5.37
N HIS A 84 -9.18 16.09 4.80
CA HIS A 84 -8.27 15.33 3.93
C HIS A 84 -7.93 16.11 2.64
N LEU A 85 -8.90 16.76 2.02
CA LEU A 85 -8.66 17.58 0.83
C LEU A 85 -7.72 18.77 1.11
N LYS A 86 -7.73 19.33 2.32
CA LYS A 86 -6.79 20.39 2.72
C LYS A 86 -5.34 19.89 2.78
N VAL A 87 -5.12 18.66 3.22
CA VAL A 87 -3.77 18.08 3.35
C VAL A 87 -3.30 17.52 2.00
N LYS A 88 -4.18 16.82 1.28
CA LYS A 88 -3.90 16.18 0.00
C LYS A 88 -5.06 16.40 -1.00
N PRO A 89 -5.03 17.50 -1.77
CA PRO A 89 -6.11 17.83 -2.70
C PRO A 89 -6.30 16.84 -3.85
N LYS A 90 -5.27 16.03 -4.15
CA LYS A 90 -5.30 15.02 -5.21
C LYS A 90 -6.01 13.72 -4.81
N GLU A 91 -6.19 13.48 -3.51
CA GLU A 91 -6.86 12.29 -3.00
C GLU A 91 -8.36 12.55 -2.93
N VAL A 92 -9.10 12.04 -3.93
CA VAL A 92 -10.55 12.18 -4.04
C VAL A 92 -11.26 10.96 -3.46
N LEU A 93 -12.56 11.09 -3.21
CA LEU A 93 -13.42 9.98 -2.86
C LEU A 93 -13.44 8.93 -3.99
N VAL A 94 -12.96 7.71 -3.70
CA VAL A 94 -12.93 6.60 -4.67
C VAL A 94 -13.88 5.46 -4.31
N GLY A 95 -14.38 5.42 -3.08
CA GLY A 95 -15.26 4.36 -2.64
C GLY A 95 -15.37 4.25 -1.12
N TRP A 96 -15.70 3.06 -0.65
CA TRP A 96 -15.90 2.75 0.76
C TRP A 96 -15.46 1.32 1.08
N TYR A 97 -15.18 1.06 2.35
CA TYR A 97 -14.82 -0.26 2.84
C TYR A 97 -15.76 -0.73 3.94
N SER A 98 -15.87 -2.05 4.09
CA SER A 98 -16.51 -2.70 5.22
C SER A 98 -15.67 -3.85 5.72
N THR A 99 -15.58 -4.01 7.04
CA THR A 99 -14.98 -5.21 7.63
C THR A 99 -16.00 -6.33 7.73
N GLY A 100 -15.59 -7.57 7.48
CA GLY A 100 -16.42 -8.77 7.60
C GLY A 100 -16.48 -9.59 6.32
N PHE A 101 -17.21 -10.69 6.38
CA PHE A 101 -17.26 -11.66 5.28
C PHE A 101 -18.31 -11.28 4.24
N GLY A 102 -17.85 -10.77 3.08
CA GLY A 102 -18.68 -10.55 1.91
C GLY A 102 -19.61 -9.33 1.99
N VAL A 103 -20.62 -9.32 1.11
CA VAL A 103 -21.56 -8.22 0.93
C VAL A 103 -22.84 -8.50 1.72
N SER A 104 -23.21 -7.62 2.65
CA SER A 104 -24.45 -7.72 3.43
C SER A 104 -25.63 -7.01 2.73
N GLY A 105 -26.88 -7.31 3.12
CA GLY A 105 -28.06 -6.63 2.57
C GLY A 105 -28.03 -5.10 2.73
N GLY A 106 -27.44 -4.59 3.82
CA GLY A 106 -27.23 -3.15 4.05
C GLY A 106 -26.18 -2.51 3.14
N SER A 107 -25.35 -3.30 2.45
CA SER A 107 -24.28 -2.80 1.58
C SER A 107 -24.81 -2.04 0.36
N ALA A 108 -26.01 -2.38 -0.14
CA ALA A 108 -26.64 -1.65 -1.23
C ALA A 108 -27.02 -0.22 -0.83
N LEU A 109 -27.60 -0.04 0.36
CA LEU A 109 -27.97 1.28 0.88
C LEU A 109 -26.76 2.18 1.12
N ILE A 110 -25.68 1.60 1.67
CA ILE A 110 -24.42 2.31 1.88
C ILE A 110 -23.80 2.69 0.53
N HIS A 111 -23.82 1.77 -0.44
CA HIS A 111 -23.29 2.02 -1.77
C HIS A 111 -24.03 3.16 -2.46
N ASP A 112 -25.36 3.20 -2.40
CA ASP A 112 -26.17 4.28 -2.96
C ASP A 112 -25.86 5.64 -2.32
N PHE A 113 -25.55 5.68 -1.02
CA PHE A 113 -25.08 6.89 -0.35
C PHE A 113 -23.76 7.39 -0.95
N TYR A 114 -22.75 6.52 -1.08
CA TYR A 114 -21.45 6.92 -1.64
C TYR A 114 -21.53 7.25 -3.14
N VAL A 115 -22.44 6.64 -3.89
CA VAL A 115 -22.71 7.03 -5.29
C VAL A 115 -23.23 8.46 -5.37
N LYS A 116 -24.08 8.89 -4.42
CA LYS A 116 -24.58 10.27 -4.35
C LYS A 116 -23.49 11.25 -3.96
N GLU A 117 -22.73 10.95 -2.89
CA GLU A 117 -21.63 11.82 -2.44
C GLU A 117 -20.51 11.95 -3.49
N LEU A 118 -20.23 10.90 -4.26
CA LEU A 118 -19.26 10.95 -5.37
C LEU A 118 -19.77 11.84 -6.52
N LYS A 119 -21.07 11.79 -6.84
CA LYS A 119 -21.69 12.69 -7.83
C LYS A 119 -21.69 14.14 -7.35
N ASP A 120 -21.96 14.39 -6.07
CA ASP A 120 -22.02 15.73 -5.52
C ASP A 120 -20.62 16.35 -5.39
N SER A 121 -19.61 15.58 -4.97
CA SER A 121 -18.21 16.04 -4.93
C SER A 121 -17.60 16.30 -6.31
N THR A 122 -18.07 15.60 -7.36
CA THR A 122 -17.60 15.80 -8.74
C THR A 122 -18.28 17.00 -9.42
N LYS A 123 -19.33 17.61 -8.85
CA LYS A 123 -19.99 18.80 -9.44
C LYS A 123 -19.08 20.03 -9.47
N ASP A 124 -18.14 20.14 -8.52
CA ASP A 124 -17.21 21.28 -8.44
C ASP A 124 -15.93 21.08 -9.28
N ILE A 125 -15.64 19.86 -9.72
CA ILE A 125 -14.47 19.53 -10.54
C ILE A 125 -14.95 19.28 -11.97
N ARG A 126 -14.67 20.24 -12.87
CA ARG A 126 -15.04 20.25 -14.30
C ARG A 126 -14.50 19.09 -15.16
N GLU A 127 -14.05 17.98 -14.57
CA GLU A 127 -13.54 16.80 -15.26
C GLU A 127 -14.54 15.65 -15.18
N ALA A 128 -15.63 15.79 -15.94
CA ALA A 128 -16.65 14.75 -16.13
C ALA A 128 -16.17 13.52 -16.94
N GLN A 129 -14.85 13.30 -17.08
CA GLN A 129 -14.29 12.24 -17.93
C GLN A 129 -13.87 10.97 -17.18
N ASN A 130 -13.76 10.97 -15.84
CA ASN A 130 -13.30 9.79 -15.06
C ASN A 130 -14.29 9.36 -13.96
N SER A 131 -15.60 9.41 -14.22
CA SER A 131 -16.59 8.91 -13.25
C SER A 131 -16.60 7.37 -13.21
N VAL A 132 -15.63 6.81 -12.51
CA VAL A 132 -15.61 5.39 -12.14
C VAL A 132 -16.60 5.19 -10.98
N PRO A 133 -17.47 4.16 -11.01
CA PRO A 133 -18.36 3.86 -9.89
C PRO A 133 -17.56 3.59 -8.62
N PRO A 134 -18.09 3.93 -7.43
CA PRO A 134 -17.36 3.78 -6.18
C PRO A 134 -17.00 2.32 -5.93
N VAL A 135 -15.75 2.08 -5.54
CA VAL A 135 -15.26 0.74 -5.20
C VAL A 135 -15.69 0.37 -3.78
N HIS A 136 -16.22 -0.84 -3.60
CA HIS A 136 -16.51 -1.41 -2.29
C HIS A 136 -15.42 -2.42 -1.92
N LEU A 137 -14.62 -2.12 -0.90
CA LEU A 137 -13.58 -3.02 -0.40
C LEU A 137 -14.09 -3.80 0.83
N THR A 138 -14.05 -5.12 0.78
CA THR A 138 -14.29 -5.96 1.95
C THR A 138 -12.99 -6.53 2.48
N VAL A 139 -12.75 -6.35 3.78
CA VAL A 139 -11.58 -6.89 4.47
C VAL A 139 -12.07 -7.85 5.55
N ASP A 140 -11.70 -9.12 5.42
CA ASP A 140 -11.94 -10.10 6.46
C ASP A 140 -10.90 -9.96 7.58
N THR A 141 -11.39 -9.63 8.77
CA THR A 141 -10.61 -9.44 9.99
C THR A 141 -10.73 -10.62 10.95
N GLY A 142 -11.59 -11.61 10.66
CA GLY A 142 -11.79 -12.79 11.49
C GLY A 142 -10.74 -13.87 11.28
N PHE A 143 -9.96 -13.79 10.20
CA PHE A 143 -8.94 -14.78 9.80
C PHE A 143 -9.43 -16.24 9.88
N SER A 144 -10.73 -16.46 9.73
CA SER A 144 -11.40 -17.75 9.96
C SER A 144 -10.87 -18.86 9.04
N ILE A 145 -10.32 -18.47 7.89
CA ILE A 145 -9.81 -19.34 6.83
C ILE A 145 -8.26 -19.43 6.89
N GLY A 146 -7.61 -18.77 7.86
CA GLY A 146 -6.15 -18.71 7.98
C GLY A 146 -5.46 -17.73 7.01
N GLU A 147 -6.20 -17.16 6.06
CA GLU A 147 -5.74 -16.12 5.14
C GLU A 147 -6.62 -14.86 5.25
N ALA A 148 -6.01 -13.68 5.12
CA ALA A 148 -6.74 -12.42 5.02
C ALA A 148 -7.46 -12.37 3.67
N SER A 149 -8.79 -12.47 3.66
CA SER A 149 -9.55 -12.33 2.41
C SER A 149 -9.86 -10.85 2.14
N ILE A 150 -9.15 -10.28 1.16
CA ILE A 150 -9.34 -8.90 0.72
C ILE A 150 -9.95 -8.96 -0.67
N LYS A 151 -11.16 -8.43 -0.81
CA LYS A 151 -11.89 -8.44 -2.08
C LYS A 151 -12.41 -7.04 -2.38
N ALA A 152 -12.31 -6.64 -3.63
CA ALA A 152 -12.88 -5.40 -4.12
C ALA A 152 -14.06 -5.71 -5.04
N TYR A 153 -15.15 -4.97 -4.87
CA TYR A 153 -16.37 -5.10 -5.63
C TYR A 153 -16.75 -3.76 -6.26
N MET A 154 -17.46 -3.85 -7.37
CA MET A 154 -18.03 -2.71 -8.08
C MET A 154 -19.51 -3.00 -8.33
N SER A 155 -20.36 -1.99 -8.15
CA SER A 155 -21.79 -2.15 -8.42
C SER A 155 -22.07 -2.05 -9.91
N VAL A 156 -22.79 -3.03 -10.43
CA VAL A 156 -23.34 -3.05 -11.78
C VAL A 156 -24.85 -3.11 -11.66
N ASN A 157 -25.53 -2.10 -12.20
CA ASN A 157 -26.98 -2.09 -12.27
C ASN A 157 -27.43 -3.13 -13.29
N LEU A 158 -28.10 -4.19 -12.84
CA LEU A 158 -28.75 -5.14 -13.71
C LEU A 158 -30.08 -4.55 -14.17
N SER A 159 -30.16 -4.21 -15.45
CA SER A 159 -31.41 -3.86 -16.10
C SER A 159 -31.93 -5.05 -16.91
N LEU A 160 -33.25 -5.23 -16.89
CA LEU A 160 -33.96 -6.12 -17.82
C LEU A 160 -34.87 -5.24 -18.67
N GLY A 161 -34.44 -4.96 -19.90
CA GLY A 161 -35.08 -3.94 -20.75
C GLY A 161 -34.97 -2.55 -20.14
N ASP A 162 -36.08 -1.81 -20.07
CA ASP A 162 -36.15 -0.45 -19.50
C ASP A 162 -36.31 -0.41 -17.97
N ARG A 163 -36.33 -1.56 -17.28
CA ARG A 163 -36.48 -1.63 -15.82
C ARG A 163 -35.17 -2.03 -15.15
N SER A 164 -34.65 -1.16 -14.29
CA SER A 164 -33.54 -1.47 -13.37
C SER A 164 -34.06 -2.41 -12.28
N LEU A 165 -33.51 -3.62 -12.19
CA LEU A 165 -33.99 -4.67 -11.28
C LEU A 165 -33.25 -4.65 -9.94
N ALA A 166 -31.92 -4.68 -9.98
CA ALA A 166 -31.08 -4.76 -8.78
C ALA A 166 -29.64 -4.30 -9.06
N ALA A 167 -28.97 -3.80 -8.03
CA ALA A 167 -27.54 -3.54 -8.05
C ALA A 167 -26.80 -4.83 -7.67
N GLN A 168 -25.98 -5.36 -8.58
CA GLN A 168 -25.14 -6.53 -8.33
C GLN A 168 -23.70 -6.09 -8.07
N PHE A 169 -23.08 -6.63 -7.02
CA PHE A 169 -21.67 -6.41 -6.71
C PHE A 169 -20.81 -7.42 -7.48
N GLN A 170 -20.11 -6.95 -8.51
CA GLN A 170 -19.15 -7.74 -9.28
C GLN A 170 -17.75 -7.57 -8.70
N GLN A 171 -17.05 -8.68 -8.47
CA GLN A 171 -15.67 -8.65 -7.99
C GLN A 171 -14.74 -8.12 -9.09
N ILE A 172 -13.87 -7.19 -8.73
CA ILE A 172 -12.82 -6.63 -9.61
C ILE A 172 -11.44 -7.13 -9.18
N PRO A 173 -10.46 -7.23 -10.11
CA PRO A 173 -9.10 -7.60 -9.75
C PRO A 173 -8.49 -6.54 -8.82
N LEU A 174 -7.95 -7.02 -7.70
CA LEU A 174 -7.28 -6.21 -6.68
C LEU A 174 -5.80 -6.58 -6.64
N ASP A 175 -4.94 -5.58 -6.79
CA ASP A 175 -3.49 -5.74 -6.73
C ASP A 175 -2.93 -4.96 -5.52
N LEU A 176 -2.12 -5.62 -4.71
CA LEU A 176 -1.46 -4.99 -3.56
C LEU A 176 -0.16 -4.36 -4.02
N ARG A 177 -0.09 -3.03 -3.96
CA ARG A 177 1.06 -2.26 -4.43
C ARG A 177 1.68 -1.48 -3.28
N MET A 178 2.96 -1.75 -3.04
CA MET A 178 3.76 -1.03 -2.06
C MET A 178 4.65 -0.01 -2.77
N ILE A 179 4.71 1.21 -2.24
CA ILE A 179 5.75 2.19 -2.60
C ILE A 179 7.07 1.76 -1.96
N GLU A 180 8.21 2.18 -2.49
CA GLU A 180 9.54 1.90 -1.92
C GLU A 180 9.63 2.21 -0.42
N ALA A 181 9.15 3.37 0.00
CA ALA A 181 9.11 3.75 1.41
C ALA A 181 8.24 2.80 2.26
N GLU A 182 7.08 2.38 1.74
CA GLU A 182 6.21 1.42 2.41
C GLU A 182 6.85 0.03 2.48
N ARG A 183 7.57 -0.37 1.42
CA ARG A 183 8.26 -1.66 1.36
C ARG A 183 9.37 -1.75 2.41
N VAL A 184 10.14 -0.69 2.60
CA VAL A 184 11.19 -0.63 3.65
C VAL A 184 10.55 -0.74 5.04
N GLY A 185 9.50 0.05 5.31
CA GLY A 185 8.80 -0.03 6.59
C GLY A 185 8.16 -1.40 6.82
N PHE A 186 7.57 -1.99 5.78
CA PHE A 186 6.96 -3.31 5.84
C PHE A 186 7.98 -4.42 6.09
N ASP A 187 9.16 -4.40 5.46
CA ASP A 187 10.18 -5.45 5.65
C ASP A 187 10.69 -5.48 7.10
N ILE A 188 10.76 -4.31 7.75
CA ILE A 188 11.08 -4.19 9.18
C ILE A 188 9.92 -4.71 10.04
N LEU A 189 8.68 -4.29 9.76
CA LEU A 189 7.48 -4.66 10.54
C LEU A 189 7.00 -6.10 10.31
N LYS A 190 7.49 -6.77 9.26
CA LYS A 190 7.15 -8.16 8.96
C LYS A 190 7.59 -9.12 10.08
N LYS A 191 8.64 -8.77 10.83
CA LYS A 191 9.12 -9.58 11.96
C LYS A 191 8.19 -9.36 13.16
N THR A 192 7.65 -10.43 13.73
CA THR A 192 6.68 -10.44 14.84
C THR A 192 7.20 -9.79 16.13
N ALA A 193 8.52 -9.64 16.26
CA ALA A 193 9.16 -8.84 17.30
C ALA A 193 10.15 -7.88 16.64
N VAL A 194 9.94 -6.58 16.82
CA VAL A 194 10.90 -5.53 16.47
C VAL A 194 11.47 -4.99 17.78
N ASP A 195 12.46 -5.69 18.34
CA ASP A 195 13.09 -5.29 19.61
C ASP A 195 13.92 -4.01 19.45
N LYS A 196 14.44 -3.75 18.25
CA LYS A 196 15.26 -2.58 17.94
C LYS A 196 15.21 -2.28 16.43
N LEU A 197 15.13 -1.00 16.08
CA LEU A 197 15.40 -0.56 14.71
C LEU A 197 16.88 -0.88 14.40
N PRO A 198 17.16 -1.63 13.31
CA PRO A 198 18.53 -1.96 12.97
C PRO A 198 19.32 -0.67 12.75
N ASN A 199 20.53 -0.61 13.30
CA ASN A 199 21.46 0.45 12.93
C ASN A 199 21.91 0.26 11.47
N ASP A 200 22.43 1.30 10.82
CA ASP A 200 22.79 1.25 9.39
C ASP A 200 23.73 0.08 9.06
N LEU A 201 24.66 -0.25 9.97
CA LEU A 201 25.57 -1.38 9.82
C LEU A 201 24.86 -2.74 9.91
N GLU A 202 23.96 -2.91 10.89
CA GLU A 202 23.16 -4.13 11.07
C GLU A 202 22.22 -4.33 9.87
N GLY A 203 21.63 -3.25 9.35
CA GLY A 203 20.80 -3.27 8.15
C GLY A 203 21.58 -3.64 6.89
N MET A 204 22.81 -3.14 6.75
CA MET A 204 23.70 -3.49 5.64
C MET A 204 24.13 -4.96 5.70
N GLU A 205 24.48 -5.47 6.89
CA GLU A 205 24.83 -6.87 7.10
C GLU A 205 23.66 -7.81 6.71
N ALA A 206 22.46 -7.55 7.22
CA ALA A 206 21.27 -8.33 6.87
C ALA A 206 20.95 -8.27 5.36
N SER A 207 21.18 -7.12 4.72
CA SER A 207 21.01 -6.98 3.27
C SER A 207 22.04 -7.79 2.48
N MET A 208 23.28 -7.84 2.97
CA MET A 208 24.36 -8.63 2.37
C MET A 208 24.10 -10.13 2.51
N GLU A 209 23.64 -10.59 3.68
CA GLU A 209 23.24 -11.99 3.88
C GLU A 209 22.08 -12.38 2.95
N ARG A 210 21.08 -11.50 2.82
CA ARG A 210 19.97 -11.73 1.90
C ARG A 210 20.43 -11.80 0.44
N LEU A 211 21.35 -10.92 0.04
CA LEU A 211 21.93 -10.95 -1.31
C LEU A 211 22.71 -12.25 -1.53
N TYR A 212 23.50 -12.69 -0.55
CA TYR A 212 24.23 -13.95 -0.62
C TYR A 212 23.29 -15.15 -0.79
N ALA A 213 22.20 -15.20 -0.02
CA ALA A 213 21.19 -16.25 -0.15
C ALA A 213 20.52 -16.26 -1.53
N LEU A 214 20.18 -15.09 -2.07
CA LEU A 214 19.61 -14.98 -3.42
C LEU A 214 20.58 -15.44 -4.52
N ILE A 215 21.87 -15.12 -4.38
CA ILE A 215 22.90 -15.59 -5.31
C ILE A 215 23.06 -17.11 -5.21
N ASP A 216 23.03 -17.67 -4.00
CA ASP A 216 23.10 -19.11 -3.78
C ASP A 216 21.90 -19.85 -4.39
N ASP A 217 20.69 -19.29 -4.28
CA ASP A 217 19.49 -19.84 -4.93
C ASP A 217 19.57 -19.80 -6.46
N VAL A 218 20.09 -18.70 -7.02
CA VAL A 218 20.36 -18.60 -8.46
C VAL A 218 21.41 -19.61 -8.90
N TYR A 219 22.46 -19.79 -8.11
CA TYR A 219 23.52 -20.76 -8.38
C TYR A 219 22.96 -22.18 -8.42
N LYS A 220 22.15 -22.58 -7.41
CA LYS A 220 21.46 -23.88 -7.39
C LYS A 220 20.57 -24.10 -8.60
N TYR A 221 19.79 -23.08 -9.00
CA TYR A 221 18.94 -23.17 -10.19
C TYR A 221 19.75 -23.42 -11.46
N VAL A 222 20.88 -22.72 -11.63
CA VAL A 222 21.75 -22.91 -12.79
C VAL A 222 22.38 -24.30 -12.77
N ASP A 223 22.89 -24.77 -11.64
CA ASP A 223 23.44 -26.13 -11.50
C ASP A 223 22.39 -27.21 -11.82
N ASP A 224 21.15 -27.05 -11.32
CA ASP A 224 20.06 -27.98 -11.59
C ASP A 224 19.66 -28.03 -13.07
N VAL A 225 19.73 -26.91 -13.79
CA VAL A 225 19.49 -26.85 -15.23
C VAL A 225 20.65 -27.49 -16.01
N VAL A 226 21.89 -27.25 -15.61
CA VAL A 226 23.09 -27.83 -16.25
C VAL A 226 23.14 -29.35 -16.05
N GLU A 227 22.74 -29.84 -14.87
CA GLU A 227 22.64 -31.27 -14.56
C GLU A 227 21.38 -31.93 -15.16
N GLY A 228 20.48 -31.15 -15.77
CA GLY A 228 19.26 -31.65 -16.42
C GLY A 228 18.15 -32.07 -15.45
N ARG A 229 18.21 -31.64 -14.18
CA ARG A 229 17.15 -31.86 -13.18
C ARG A 229 15.93 -30.97 -13.41
N VAL A 230 16.15 -29.76 -13.94
CA VAL A 230 15.11 -28.74 -14.20
C VAL A 230 15.13 -28.34 -15.68
N ASN A 231 13.95 -28.12 -16.25
CA ASN A 231 13.85 -27.66 -17.64
C ASN A 231 14.43 -26.24 -17.78
N PRO A 232 15.28 -25.99 -18.79
CA PRO A 232 15.86 -24.68 -19.01
C PRO A 232 14.79 -23.65 -19.39
N ASP A 233 14.78 -22.52 -18.69
CA ASP A 233 14.02 -21.33 -19.06
C ASP A 233 14.96 -20.29 -19.70
N ASN A 234 14.71 -19.99 -20.98
CA ASN A 234 15.52 -19.06 -21.77
C ASN A 234 15.37 -17.60 -21.31
N ASP A 235 14.22 -17.21 -20.76
CA ASP A 235 13.98 -15.84 -20.29
C ASP A 235 14.81 -15.57 -19.03
N ILE A 236 14.85 -16.53 -18.10
CA ILE A 236 15.69 -16.47 -16.90
C ILE A 236 17.18 -16.47 -17.29
N GLY A 237 17.59 -17.35 -18.21
CA GLY A 237 18.98 -17.42 -18.67
C GLY A 237 19.45 -16.10 -19.29
N ARG A 238 18.61 -15.46 -20.11
CA ARG A 238 18.90 -14.16 -20.69
C ARG A 238 18.98 -13.06 -19.63
N PHE A 239 18.03 -13.03 -18.69
CA PHE A 239 18.02 -12.07 -17.60
C PHE A 239 19.30 -12.16 -16.73
N LEU A 240 19.77 -13.38 -16.43
CA LEU A 240 21.01 -13.60 -15.70
C LEU A 240 22.23 -13.13 -16.48
N SER A 241 22.29 -13.43 -17.78
CA SER A 241 23.37 -12.95 -18.67
C SER A 241 23.42 -11.43 -18.74
N ASP A 242 22.27 -10.78 -18.91
CA ASP A 242 22.18 -9.32 -18.96
C ASP A 242 22.61 -8.70 -17.61
N THR A 243 22.17 -9.29 -16.49
CA THR A 243 22.57 -8.87 -15.14
C THR A 243 24.08 -8.99 -14.93
N LEU A 244 24.70 -10.11 -15.29
CA LEU A 244 26.14 -10.30 -15.16
C LEU A 244 26.94 -9.36 -16.07
N SER A 245 26.39 -9.05 -17.26
CA SER A 245 27.01 -8.11 -18.19
C SER A 245 27.03 -6.67 -17.68
N SER A 246 26.11 -6.31 -16.77
CA SER A 246 26.03 -4.99 -16.15
C SER A 246 27.11 -4.74 -15.09
N VAL A 247 27.78 -5.79 -14.61
CA VAL A 247 28.84 -5.67 -13.60
C VAL A 247 30.07 -4.98 -14.21
N PRO A 248 30.51 -3.83 -13.67
CA PRO A 248 31.61 -3.09 -14.25
C PRO A 248 32.92 -3.88 -14.10
N LYS A 249 33.57 -4.15 -15.23
CA LYS A 249 34.88 -4.83 -15.29
C LYS A 249 35.99 -3.80 -15.06
N ILE A 250 36.30 -3.54 -13.80
CA ILE A 250 37.38 -2.63 -13.38
C ILE A 250 38.66 -3.44 -13.14
N SER A 251 39.81 -2.93 -13.57
CA SER A 251 41.08 -3.58 -13.25
C SER A 251 41.38 -3.49 -11.75
N PRO A 252 42.01 -4.50 -11.12
CA PRO A 252 42.29 -4.49 -9.69
C PRO A 252 43.03 -3.23 -9.24
N VAL A 253 44.01 -2.78 -10.03
CA VAL A 253 44.81 -1.58 -9.74
C VAL A 253 43.97 -0.30 -9.75
N ALA A 254 43.02 -0.18 -10.69
CA ALA A 254 42.14 0.97 -10.74
C ALA A 254 41.13 0.97 -9.60
N PHE A 255 40.62 -0.21 -9.22
CA PHE A 255 39.72 -0.38 -8.09
C PHE A 255 40.41 0.00 -6.77
N ASP A 256 41.61 -0.52 -6.51
CA ASP A 256 42.37 -0.23 -5.29
C ASP A 256 42.65 1.26 -5.13
N LYS A 257 42.99 1.95 -6.23
CA LYS A 257 43.21 3.39 -6.22
C LYS A 257 41.91 4.13 -5.85
N VAL A 258 40.82 3.86 -6.56
CA VAL A 258 39.53 4.55 -6.31
C VAL A 258 39.01 4.25 -4.90
N PHE A 259 39.17 3.01 -4.42
CA PHE A 259 38.77 2.61 -3.09
C PHE A 259 39.59 3.33 -2.01
N ASN A 260 40.92 3.33 -2.13
CA ASN A 260 41.79 4.01 -1.17
C ASN A 260 41.56 5.52 -1.13
N ASP A 261 41.40 6.17 -2.29
CA ASP A 261 41.10 7.60 -2.36
C ASP A 261 39.78 7.91 -1.60
N ARG A 262 38.74 7.09 -1.80
CA ARG A 262 37.45 7.23 -1.08
C ARG A 262 37.54 6.94 0.41
N VAL A 263 38.36 5.98 0.83
CA VAL A 263 38.60 5.69 2.25
C VAL A 263 39.32 6.87 2.91
N GLN A 264 40.34 7.44 2.25
CA GLN A 264 41.05 8.61 2.74
C GLN A 264 40.14 9.83 2.90
N ASP A 265 39.31 10.12 1.89
CA ASP A 265 38.35 11.22 1.94
C ASP A 265 37.35 11.07 3.10
N ASN A 266 36.80 9.86 3.28
CA ASN A 266 35.87 9.60 4.39
C ASN A 266 36.56 9.70 5.75
N LEU A 267 37.78 9.18 5.90
CA LEU A 267 38.55 9.32 7.14
C LEU A 267 38.84 10.79 7.47
N ALA A 268 39.17 11.61 6.47
CA ALA A 268 39.37 13.04 6.66
C ALA A 268 38.08 13.74 7.14
N LEU A 269 36.92 13.39 6.59
CA LEU A 269 35.61 13.91 7.02
C LEU A 269 35.27 13.51 8.46
N VAL A 270 35.51 12.24 8.82
CA VAL A 270 35.29 11.73 10.19
C VAL A 270 36.21 12.45 11.16
N TYR A 271 37.48 12.63 10.80
CA TYR A 271 38.45 13.34 11.62
C TYR A 271 38.05 14.79 11.84
N LEU A 272 37.69 15.53 10.78
CA LEU A 272 37.23 16.91 10.90
C LEU A 272 35.98 17.03 11.78
N SER A 273 35.02 16.12 11.60
CA SER A 273 33.80 16.07 12.43
C SER A 273 34.12 15.82 13.90
N SER A 274 35.07 14.92 14.19
CA SER A 274 35.53 14.64 15.55
C SER A 274 36.23 15.85 16.19
N LEU A 275 37.02 16.58 15.40
CA LEU A 275 37.74 17.77 15.85
C LEU A 275 36.78 18.92 16.16
N ILE A 276 35.77 19.14 15.31
CA ILE A 276 34.70 20.11 15.56
C ILE A 276 33.93 19.74 16.83
N ARG A 277 33.59 18.46 17.02
CA ARG A 277 32.89 17.99 18.22
C ARG A 277 33.73 18.19 19.48
N ALA A 278 35.04 17.91 19.44
CA ALA A 278 35.94 18.13 20.55
C ALA A 278 36.07 19.63 20.88
N GLN A 279 36.20 20.48 19.86
CA GLN A 279 36.28 21.93 20.02
C GLN A 279 35.01 22.51 20.64
N LEU A 280 33.83 22.07 20.18
CA LEU A 280 32.54 22.43 20.78
C LEU A 280 32.46 21.99 22.24
N GLY A 281 32.86 20.75 22.55
CA GLY A 281 32.86 20.25 23.94
C GLY A 281 33.82 21.02 24.86
N ILE A 282 34.97 21.47 24.36
CA ILE A 282 35.90 22.33 25.10
C ILE A 282 35.27 23.72 25.32
N ALA A 283 34.70 24.31 24.27
CA ALA A 283 34.06 25.63 24.36
C ALA A 283 32.89 25.63 25.35
N GLU A 284 32.04 24.60 25.35
CA GLU A 284 30.95 24.42 26.31
C GLU A 284 31.47 24.33 27.75
N LYS A 285 32.51 23.52 28.00
CA LYS A 285 33.10 23.39 29.34
C LYS A 285 33.74 24.70 29.83
N LEU A 286 34.44 25.42 28.95
CA LEU A 286 35.02 26.72 29.29
C LEU A 286 33.95 27.74 29.64
N ASN A 287 32.88 27.81 28.84
CA ASN A 287 31.78 28.75 29.08
C ASN A 287 31.02 28.41 30.38
N THR A 288 30.80 27.12 30.65
CA THR A 288 30.17 26.66 31.90
C THR A 288 31.04 27.00 33.12
N THR A 289 32.36 26.87 33.01
CA THR A 289 33.29 27.21 34.11
C THR A 289 33.37 28.72 34.34
N ALA A 290 33.28 29.53 33.26
CA ALA A 290 33.27 30.99 33.34
C ALA A 290 31.97 31.55 33.95
N GLN A 291 30.84 30.83 33.89
CA GLN A 291 29.58 31.24 34.53
C GLN A 291 29.49 30.88 36.01
N VAL A 292 30.38 30.01 36.52
CA VAL A 292 30.40 29.55 37.92
C VAL A 292 31.34 30.42 38.79
N LEU A 293 32.11 31.33 38.18
CA LEU A 293 32.93 32.36 38.82
C LEU A 293 32.20 33.70 38.85
#